data_AF-A0A8S3C958-F1
#
_entry.id   AF-A0A8S3C958-F1
#
_cell.length_a   1.000
_cell.length_b   1.000
_cell.length_c   1.000
_cell.angle_alpha   90.00
_cell.angle_beta   90.00
_cell.angle_gamma   90.00
#
_symmetry.space_group_name_H-M   'P 1'
#
loop_
_entity.id
_entity.type
_entity.pdbx_description
1 polymer ?
#
loop_
_entity_poly.entity_id
_entity_poly.type
_entity_poly.pdbx_seq_one_letter_code
_entity_poly.pdbx_strand_id
1 'polypeptide(L)' 'SYPGGGILGEIEAYYGTVEESGRGALHLHMLLWLANSKHPHELRELILDDVSSKHFVNLLFRYILMSFF' A
#
# COMPACT_ATOMS: atom_id res chain seq x y z
N SER A 1 5.45 -5.99 17.32
CA SER A 1 4.26 -6.60 16.67
C SER A 1 3.12 -5.63 16.84
N TYR A 2 2.62 -5.00 15.77
CA TYR A 2 1.54 -4.02 15.86
C TYR A 2 0.22 -4.75 16.14
N PRO A 3 -0.41 -4.58 17.31
CA PRO A 3 -1.66 -5.25 17.62
C PRO A 3 -2.77 -4.56 16.82
N GLY A 4 -3.25 -5.21 15.76
CA GLY A 4 -4.41 -4.77 14.97
C GLY A 4 -4.16 -4.36 13.51
N GLY A 5 -2.92 -4.31 13.01
CA GLY A 5 -2.70 -3.90 11.62
C GLY A 5 -1.24 -3.92 11.17
N GLY A 6 -1.03 -3.82 9.85
CA GLY A 6 0.30 -3.83 9.21
C GLY A 6 1.08 -2.52 9.43
N ILE A 7 2.09 -2.24 8.59
CA ILE A 7 2.93 -1.04 8.73
C ILE A 7 2.13 0.28 8.70
N LEU A 8 0.95 0.27 8.05
CA LEU A 8 0.05 1.42 7.92
C LEU A 8 -0.99 1.49 9.04
N GLY A 9 -1.00 0.53 9.96
CA GLY A 9 -2.06 0.36 10.96
C GLY A 9 -3.27 -0.40 10.40
N GLU A 10 -4.43 -0.13 10.98
CA GLU A 10 -5.71 -0.73 10.60
C GLU A 10 -6.27 -0.05 9.33
N ILE A 11 -6.64 -0.85 8.32
CA ILE A 11 -7.19 -0.36 7.06
C ILE A 11 -8.72 -0.59 7.10
N GLU A 12 -9.49 0.50 7.09
CA GLU A 12 -10.96 0.44 7.08
C GLU A 12 -11.51 0.17 5.67
N ALA A 13 -10.87 0.77 4.65
CA ALA A 13 -11.25 0.59 3.25
C ALA A 13 -10.06 0.85 2.32
N TYR A 14 -10.14 0.35 1.09
CA TYR A 14 -9.17 0.61 0.04
C TYR A 14 -9.84 0.72 -1.33
N TYR A 15 -9.21 1.46 -2.23
CA TYR A 15 -9.55 1.53 -3.64
C TYR A 15 -8.25 1.52 -4.45
N GLY A 16 -8.22 0.78 -5.57
CA GLY A 16 -7.06 0.73 -6.45
C GLY A 16 -7.47 0.64 -7.91
N THR A 17 -6.70 1.29 -8.78
CA THR A 17 -6.82 1.16 -10.23
C THR A 17 -5.45 1.03 -10.87
N VAL A 18 -5.38 0.30 -11.96
CA VAL A 18 -4.16 0.07 -12.74
C VAL A 18 -4.34 0.73 -14.10
N GLU A 19 -3.38 1.55 -14.50
CA GLU A 19 -3.35 2.24 -15.77
C GLU A 19 -2.09 1.88 -16.55
N GLU A 20 -2.16 1.86 -17.88
CA GLU A 20 -0.97 1.75 -18.71
C GLU A 20 -0.23 3.09 -18.64
N SER A 21 0.95 3.10 -18.02
CA SER A 21 1.89 4.19 -18.24
C SER A 21 2.35 4.04 -19.69
N GLY A 22 2.16 5.07 -20.53
CA GLY A 22 2.36 5.09 -21.99
C GLY A 22 3.79 4.80 -22.50
N ARG A 23 4.47 3.87 -21.85
CA ARG A 23 5.81 3.30 -22.07
C ARG A 23 5.79 1.78 -21.81
N GLY A 24 4.63 1.13 -21.83
CA GLY A 24 4.51 -0.32 -21.66
C GLY A 24 4.74 -0.82 -20.23
N ALA A 25 4.58 0.04 -19.22
CA ALA A 25 4.61 -0.34 -17.81
C ALA A 25 3.27 -0.03 -17.15
N LEU A 26 2.84 -0.85 -16.19
CA LEU A 26 1.62 -0.58 -15.43
C LEU A 26 1.90 0.38 -14.28
N HIS A 27 1.07 1.41 -14.14
CA HIS A 27 1.06 2.34 -13.02
C HIS A 27 -0.15 2.05 -12.13
N LEU A 28 0.08 1.99 -10.82
CA LEU A 28 -0.93 1.69 -9.83
C LEU A 28 -1.28 2.97 -9.07
N HIS A 29 -2.55 3.37 -9.12
CA HIS A 29 -3.12 4.37 -8.24
C HIS A 29 -3.89 3.69 -7.11
N MET A 30 -3.66 4.09 -5.86
CA MET A 30 -4.39 3.55 -4.71
C MET A 30 -4.79 4.64 -3.73
N LEU A 31 -5.94 4.42 -3.10
CA LEU A 31 -6.44 5.13 -1.93
C LEU A 31 -6.64 4.14 -0.80
N LEU A 32 -6.19 4.51 0.40
CA LEU A 32 -6.34 3.73 1.63
C LEU A 32 -7.01 4.60 2.68
N TRP A 33 -8.05 4.09 3.33
CA TRP A 33 -8.66 4.70 4.51
C TRP A 33 -8.13 3.97 5.74
N LEU A 34 -7.43 4.70 6.59
CA LEU A 34 -6.74 4.16 7.76
C LEU A 34 -7.48 4.57 9.04
N ALA A 35 -7.81 3.61 9.89
CA ALA A 35 -8.35 3.87 11.22
C ALA A 35 -7.21 4.37 12.12
N ASN A 36 -7.41 5.50 12.81
CA ASN A 36 -6.41 6.10 13.71
C ASN A 36 -5.02 6.29 13.04
N SER A 37 -5.00 6.86 11.84
CA SER A 37 -3.77 7.02 11.04
C SER A 37 -2.70 7.84 11.76
N LYS A 38 -1.44 7.46 11.59
CA LYS A 38 -0.28 8.29 11.98
C LYS A 38 -0.25 9.59 11.20
N HIS A 39 0.52 10.56 11.69
CA HIS A 39 0.72 11.80 10.95
C HIS A 39 1.33 11.52 9.56
N PRO A 40 0.95 12.24 8.49
CA PRO A 40 1.42 11.96 7.13
C PRO A 40 2.94 11.86 6.98
N HIS A 41 3.69 12.63 7.77
CA HIS A 41 5.14 12.58 7.80
C HIS A 41 5.67 11.23 8.29
N GLU A 42 5.13 10.71 9.40
CA GLU A 42 5.53 9.40 9.94
C GLU A 42 5.16 8.27 8.98
N LEU A 43 4.00 8.35 8.34
CA LEU A 43 3.60 7.39 7.31
C LEU A 43 4.59 7.39 6.13
N ARG A 44 5.03 8.58 5.70
CA ARG A 44 6.03 8.70 4.64
C ARG A 44 7.36 8.07 5.05
N GLU A 45 7.84 8.34 6.25
CA GLU A 45 9.09 7.74 6.76
C GLU A 45 8.98 6.21 6.87
N LEU A 46 7.85 5.70 7.35
CA LEU A 46 7.57 4.27 7.42
C LEU A 46 7.50 3.63 6.05
N ILE A 47 6.89 4.28 5.06
CA ILE A 47 6.84 3.73 3.69
C ILE A 47 8.23 3.71 3.07
N LEU A 48 9.05 4.73 3.31
CA LEU A 48 10.40 4.85 2.74
C LEU A 48 11.46 4.02 3.48
N ASP A 49 11.15 3.49 4.67
CA ASP A 49 11.99 2.52 5.36
C ASP A 49 12.09 1.20 4.56
N ASP A 50 13.31 0.69 4.39
CA ASP A 50 13.62 -0.38 3.44
C ASP A 50 12.93 -1.72 3.77
N VAL A 51 12.74 -2.01 5.06
CA VAL A 51 12.04 -3.21 5.54
C VAL A 51 10.53 -3.08 5.34
N SER A 52 10.00 -1.90 5.61
CA SER A 52 8.59 -1.59 5.52
C SER A 52 8.14 -1.44 4.05
N SER A 53 8.97 -0.84 3.20
CA SER A 53 8.80 -0.78 1.74
C SER A 53 8.66 -2.17 1.12
N LYS A 54 9.53 -3.12 1.48
CA LYS A 54 9.45 -4.50 0.99
C LYS A 54 8.16 -5.19 1.41
N HIS A 55 7.72 -4.98 2.66
CA HIS A 55 6.43 -5.51 3.12
C HIS A 55 5.25 -4.88 2.39
N PHE A 56 5.28 -3.57 2.19
CA PHE A 56 4.27 -2.84 1.45
C PHE A 56 4.16 -3.37 0.02
N VAL A 57 5.27 -3.43 -0.70
CA VAL A 57 5.35 -3.94 -2.07
C VAL A 57 4.85 -5.38 -2.16
N ASN A 58 5.21 -6.26 -1.21
CA ASN A 58 4.70 -7.64 -1.19
C ASN A 58 3.19 -7.72 -0.95
N LEU A 59 2.64 -6.85 -0.11
CA LEU A 59 1.20 -6.71 0.07
C LEU A 59 0.52 -6.31 -1.24
N LEU A 60 1.06 -5.29 -1.92
CA LEU A 60 0.58 -4.84 -3.22
C LEU A 60 0.64 -5.95 -4.27
N PHE A 61 1.76 -6.66 -4.36
CA PHE A 61 1.92 -7.79 -5.28
C PHE A 61 0.87 -8.87 -5.04
N ARG A 62 0.61 -9.24 -3.78
CA ARG A 62 -0.45 -10.22 -3.46
C ARG A 62 -1.82 -9.77 -3.94
N TYR A 63 -2.22 -8.54 -3.65
CA TYR A 63 -3.58 -8.09 -3.97
C TYR A 63 -3.78 -7.75 -5.44
N ILE A 64 -2.77 -7.17 -6.11
CA ILE A 64 -2.87 -6.78 -7.52
C ILE A 64 -2.80 -8.00 -8.41
N LEU A 65 -1.86 -8.92 -8.20
CA LEU A 65 -1.74 -10.12 -9.05
C LEU A 65 -2.89 -11.11 -8.83
N MET A 66 -3.45 -11.21 -7.61
CA MET A 66 -4.61 -12.07 -7.35
C MET A 66 -5.92 -11.50 -7.89
N SER A 67 -5.97 -10.23 -8.30
CA SER A 67 -7.17 -9.62 -8.89
C SER A 67 -7.22 -9.74 -10.43
N PHE A 68 -6.19 -10.33 -11.05
CA PHE A 68 -6.13 -10.64 -12.49
C PHE A 68 -6.31 -12.15 -12.80
N PHE A 69 -6.81 -12.95 -11.85
CA PHE A 69 -7.23 -14.35 -12.06
C PHE A 69 -8.60 -14.62 -11.45
#